data_AF-A0A962Y9K3-F1
#
_entry.id   AF-A0A962Y9K3-F1
#
_cell.length_a   1.000
_cell.length_b   1.000
_cell.length_c   1.000
_cell.angle_alpha   90.00
_cell.angle_beta   90.00
_cell.angle_gamma   90.00
#
_symmetry.space_group_name_H-M   'P 1'
#
loop_
_entity.id
_entity.type
_entity.pdbx_description
1 polymer ?
#
loop_
_entity_poly.entity_id
_entity_poly.type
_entity_poly.pdbx_seq_one_letter_code
_entity_poly.pdbx_strand_id
1 'polypeptide(L)'
;MFKRIRGLFSNDLSIDLGTANTLIYVRGGGIVLDEPSVVAIHQDTSRGGPRTIAAVGMEAKRMLGRTPGNLTTIRPMKDGVIADFVVTEKMLQHFIRKVHSRKFFNPSPRVLICVPCGSTQVERRAIRESAIGAGARETYLIPEPMAAAIGAGIPVDEARGSMVLDIGGGTSEVAVISLNGIVYASSVRVGGDRFDEAIINYVRRNFGVLIGEPTAERIKHEIGTAYPGNEVREVEIKGRNLAEGVPR
;
A
#
# COMPACT_ATOMS: atom_id res chain seq x y z
N MET A 1 -32.58 1.56 -7.02
CA MET A 1 -32.94 1.24 -8.41
C MET A 1 -31.91 1.75 -9.43
N PHE A 2 -31.59 3.06 -9.46
CA PHE A 2 -30.58 3.64 -10.38
C PHE A 2 -29.16 3.05 -10.31
N LYS A 3 -28.64 2.76 -9.11
CA LYS A 3 -27.30 2.13 -8.95
C LYS A 3 -27.20 0.72 -9.56
N ARG A 4 -28.31 -0.02 -9.65
CA ARG A 4 -28.34 -1.37 -10.27
C ARG A 4 -28.25 -1.28 -11.79
N ILE A 5 -28.94 -0.33 -12.41
CA ILE A 5 -28.93 -0.10 -13.86
C ILE A 5 -27.54 0.37 -14.33
N ARG A 6 -26.87 1.26 -13.57
CA ARG A 6 -25.48 1.68 -13.85
C ARG A 6 -24.46 0.55 -13.71
N GLY A 7 -24.79 -0.50 -12.96
CA GLY A 7 -23.95 -1.68 -12.76
C GLY A 7 -23.77 -2.53 -14.03
N LEU A 8 -24.74 -2.53 -14.96
CA LEU A 8 -24.68 -3.30 -16.21
C LEU A 8 -23.55 -2.83 -17.16
N PHE A 9 -23.07 -1.59 -16.98
CA PHE A 9 -22.01 -0.98 -17.80
C PHE A 9 -20.70 -0.76 -17.02
N SER A 10 -20.61 -1.23 -15.77
CA SER A 10 -19.44 -1.08 -14.91
C SER A 10 -18.64 -2.37 -14.89
N ASN A 11 -17.31 -2.28 -14.94
CA ASN A 11 -16.47 -3.46 -14.73
C ASN A 11 -16.25 -3.66 -13.23
N ASP A 12 -16.33 -4.90 -12.76
CA ASP A 12 -15.99 -5.25 -11.38
C ASP A 12 -14.48 -5.08 -11.15
N LEU A 13 -14.10 -4.58 -9.97
CA LEU A 13 -12.72 -4.31 -9.59
C LEU A 13 -12.26 -5.23 -8.47
N SER A 14 -10.99 -5.60 -8.50
CA SER A 14 -10.27 -6.11 -7.33
C SER A 14 -9.17 -5.11 -6.97
N ILE A 15 -9.07 -4.76 -5.69
CA ILE A 15 -8.11 -3.78 -5.18
C ILE A 15 -7.25 -4.45 -4.13
N ASP A 16 -5.95 -4.43 -4.35
CA ASP A 16 -4.98 -4.66 -3.29
C ASP A 16 -4.66 -3.30 -2.67
N LEU A 17 -5.05 -3.09 -1.42
CA LEU A 17 -4.86 -1.82 -0.69
C LEU A 17 -3.67 -1.95 0.26
N GLY A 18 -2.49 -2.15 -0.31
CA GLY A 18 -1.25 -2.35 0.44
C GLY A 18 -0.74 -1.07 1.13
N THR A 19 0.10 -1.26 2.15
CA THR A 19 0.71 -0.14 2.88
C THR A 19 1.69 0.69 2.04
N ALA A 20 2.29 0.07 1.03
CA ALA A 20 3.30 0.70 0.16
C ALA A 20 2.73 1.03 -1.22
N ASN A 21 2.00 0.09 -1.83
CA ASN A 21 1.41 0.23 -3.16
C ASN A 21 -0.06 -0.19 -3.14
N THR A 22 -0.85 0.38 -4.04
CA THR A 22 -2.22 0.01 -4.33
C THR A 22 -2.29 -0.49 -5.77
N LEU A 23 -2.83 -1.70 -5.96
CA LEU A 23 -3.04 -2.28 -7.28
C LEU A 23 -4.54 -2.41 -7.57
N ILE A 24 -4.95 -2.16 -8.81
CA ILE A 24 -6.33 -2.41 -9.25
C ILE A 24 -6.30 -3.37 -10.43
N TYR A 25 -7.06 -4.46 -10.28
CA TYR A 25 -7.33 -5.43 -11.32
C TYR A 25 -8.76 -5.28 -11.84
N VAL A 26 -8.92 -5.40 -13.15
CA VAL A 26 -10.22 -5.41 -13.84
C VAL A 26 -10.43 -6.77 -14.48
N ARG A 27 -11.61 -7.37 -14.27
CA ARG A 27 -11.96 -8.65 -14.91
C ARG A 27 -11.83 -8.57 -16.43
N GLY A 28 -10.98 -9.43 -17.00
CA GLY A 28 -10.69 -9.47 -18.44
C GLY A 28 -9.73 -8.37 -18.94
N GLY A 29 -9.33 -7.44 -18.08
CA GLY A 29 -8.38 -6.37 -18.39
C GLY A 29 -7.01 -6.51 -17.72
N GLY A 30 -6.88 -7.38 -16.71
CA GLY A 30 -5.62 -7.54 -15.98
C GLY A 30 -5.43 -6.47 -14.90
N ILE A 31 -4.17 -6.31 -14.46
CA ILE A 31 -3.76 -5.20 -13.58
C ILE A 31 -3.72 -3.93 -14.44
N VAL A 32 -4.54 -2.95 -14.07
CA VAL A 32 -4.71 -1.68 -14.79
C VAL A 32 -4.19 -0.47 -14.03
N LEU A 33 -3.81 -0.66 -12.76
CA LEU A 33 -3.20 0.35 -11.91
C LEU A 33 -2.23 -0.32 -10.95
N ASP A 34 -1.05 0.27 -10.81
CA ASP A 34 -0.03 -0.04 -9.82
C ASP A 34 0.61 1.29 -9.42
N GLU A 35 0.22 1.82 -8.27
CA GLU A 35 0.61 3.14 -7.79
C GLU A 35 0.96 3.10 -6.30
N PRO A 36 1.94 3.89 -5.84
CA PRO A 36 2.21 4.03 -4.41
C PRO A 36 0.99 4.45 -3.60
N SER A 37 0.81 3.88 -2.42
CA SER A 37 -0.21 4.26 -1.43
C SER A 37 0.18 5.55 -0.69
N VAL A 38 0.39 6.63 -1.45
CA VAL A 38 0.88 7.93 -0.96
C VAL A 38 -0.01 9.05 -1.46
N VAL A 39 -0.31 10.00 -0.57
CA VAL A 39 -1.09 11.21 -0.86
C VAL A 39 -0.33 12.43 -0.40
N ALA A 40 -0.20 13.44 -1.26
CA ALA A 40 0.31 14.75 -0.88
C ALA A 40 -0.88 15.68 -0.60
N ILE A 41 -0.87 16.34 0.55
CA ILE A 41 -1.91 17.29 0.97
C ILE A 41 -1.31 18.69 1.15
N HIS A 42 -2.01 19.71 0.65
CA HIS A 42 -1.73 21.08 1.04
C HIS A 42 -2.28 21.30 2.46
N GLN A 43 -1.41 21.80 3.34
CA GLN A 43 -1.78 22.30 4.64
C GLN A 43 -1.92 23.82 4.53
N ASP A 44 -3.15 24.32 4.59
CA ASP A 44 -3.36 25.76 4.75
C ASP A 44 -2.94 26.15 6.17
N THR A 45 -1.88 26.95 6.26
CA THR A 45 -1.31 27.44 7.53
C THR A 45 -2.23 28.41 8.27
N SER A 46 -3.32 28.84 7.66
CA SER A 46 -4.33 29.67 8.31
C SER A 46 -5.41 28.83 9.00
N ARG A 47 -5.39 28.81 10.34
CA ARG A 47 -6.42 28.35 11.29
C ARG A 47 -7.48 27.36 10.74
N GLY A 48 -7.07 26.13 10.42
CA GLY A 48 -8.01 25.03 10.15
C GLY A 48 -8.66 25.03 8.77
N GLY A 49 -8.04 25.68 7.77
CA GLY A 49 -8.46 25.58 6.37
C GLY A 49 -8.56 24.13 5.87
N PRO A 50 -9.38 23.86 4.85
CA PRO A 50 -9.62 22.51 4.36
C PRO A 50 -8.35 21.88 3.79
N ARG A 51 -8.01 20.67 4.23
CA ARG A 51 -6.95 19.87 3.60
C ARG A 51 -7.36 19.54 2.18
N THR A 52 -6.60 20.00 1.20
CA THR A 52 -6.82 19.67 -0.22
C THR A 52 -5.73 18.72 -0.70
N ILE A 53 -6.13 17.78 -1.56
CA ILE A 53 -5.19 16.82 -2.15
C ILE A 53 -4.44 17.52 -3.28
N ALA A 54 -3.12 17.55 -3.15
CA ALA A 54 -2.21 18.06 -4.15
C ALA A 54 -1.90 17.00 -5.22
N ALA A 55 -1.58 15.78 -4.77
CA ALA A 55 -1.19 14.67 -5.63
C ALA A 55 -1.47 13.33 -4.96
N VAL A 56 -1.57 12.26 -5.75
CA VAL A 56 -1.78 10.87 -5.30
C VAL A 56 -0.85 9.95 -6.09
N GLY A 57 -0.41 8.84 -5.51
CA GLY A 57 0.37 7.83 -6.23
C GLY A 57 1.81 8.27 -6.46
N MET A 58 2.33 8.00 -7.66
CA MET A 58 3.71 8.29 -8.06
C MET A 58 4.06 9.77 -7.94
N GLU A 59 3.12 10.66 -8.25
CA GLU A 59 3.33 12.11 -8.10
C GLU A 59 3.55 12.49 -6.64
N ALA A 60 2.77 11.91 -5.71
CA ALA A 60 2.96 12.12 -4.28
C ALA A 60 4.23 11.44 -3.76
N LYS A 61 4.57 10.22 -4.21
CA LYS A 61 5.80 9.50 -3.80
C LYS A 61 7.06 10.31 -4.13
N ARG A 62 7.11 10.98 -5.30
CA ARG A 62 8.24 11.84 -5.69
C ARG A 62 8.48 13.04 -4.77
N MET A 63 7.45 13.45 -4.02
CA MET A 63 7.51 14.58 -3.10
C MET A 63 8.03 14.16 -1.70
N LEU A 64 8.11 12.86 -1.38
CA LEU A 64 8.56 12.39 -0.08
C LEU A 64 9.97 12.90 0.27
N GLY A 65 10.08 13.57 1.43
CA GLY A 65 11.33 14.16 1.89
C GLY A 65 11.78 15.40 1.10
N ARG A 66 10.95 15.92 0.19
CA ARG A 66 11.24 17.07 -0.68
C ARG A 66 10.11 18.12 -0.67
N THR A 67 9.21 18.08 0.30
CA THR A 67 8.05 18.98 0.36
C THR A 67 8.41 20.36 0.94
N PRO A 68 7.86 21.46 0.38
CA PRO A 68 7.86 22.75 1.05
C PRO A 68 6.97 22.73 2.31
N GLY A 69 7.13 23.70 3.22
CA GLY A 69 6.49 23.68 4.54
C GLY A 69 4.95 23.63 4.56
N ASN A 70 4.27 23.99 3.47
CA ASN A 70 2.82 23.95 3.32
C ASN A 70 2.30 22.67 2.64
N LEU A 71 3.19 21.71 2.36
CA LEU A 71 2.84 20.45 1.69
C LEU A 71 3.34 19.27 2.52
N THR A 72 2.46 18.29 2.75
CA THR A 72 2.78 17.11 3.54
C THR A 72 2.39 15.85 2.78
N THR A 73 3.31 14.91 2.65
CA THR A 73 3.06 13.57 2.11
C THR A 73 2.65 12.61 3.23
N ILE A 74 1.60 11.84 3.00
CA ILE A 74 1.00 10.91 3.96
C ILE A 74 0.85 9.54 3.28
N ARG A 75 1.24 8.47 3.99
CA ARG A 75 0.83 7.10 3.69
C ARG A 75 -0.40 6.79 4.55
N PRO A 76 -1.62 6.76 3.97
CA PRO A 76 -2.84 6.64 4.77
C PRO A 76 -3.10 5.20 5.23
N MET A 77 -2.40 4.24 4.63
CA MET A 77 -2.31 2.85 5.05
C MET A 77 -0.97 2.64 5.77
N LYS A 78 -0.99 2.12 7.00
CA LYS A 78 0.22 1.83 7.78
C LYS A 78 0.04 0.56 8.59
N ASP A 79 1.05 -0.31 8.61
CA ASP A 79 1.02 -1.58 9.36
C ASP A 79 -0.27 -2.42 9.15
N GLY A 80 -0.77 -2.45 7.91
CA GLY A 80 -2.00 -3.18 7.54
C GLY A 80 -3.32 -2.50 7.98
N VAL A 81 -3.26 -1.30 8.54
CA VAL A 81 -4.45 -0.58 9.03
C VAL A 81 -4.63 0.77 8.33
N ILE A 82 -5.86 1.27 8.28
CA ILE A 82 -6.13 2.64 7.83
C ILE A 82 -5.78 3.59 8.98
N ALA A 83 -4.77 4.43 8.76
CA ALA A 83 -4.35 5.47 9.70
C ALA A 83 -5.15 6.78 9.51
N ASP A 84 -5.62 7.07 8.29
CA ASP A 84 -6.46 8.23 7.98
C ASP A 84 -7.57 7.84 6.99
N PHE A 85 -8.80 7.73 7.49
CA PHE A 85 -9.96 7.30 6.71
C PHE A 85 -10.31 8.27 5.57
N VAL A 86 -10.21 9.58 5.83
CA VAL A 86 -10.57 10.61 4.86
C VAL A 86 -9.56 10.62 3.72
N VAL A 87 -8.26 10.54 4.04
CA VAL A 87 -7.21 10.48 3.03
C VAL A 87 -7.29 9.17 2.23
N THR A 88 -7.58 8.04 2.89
CA THR A 88 -7.76 6.74 2.21
C THR A 88 -8.93 6.75 1.23
N GLU A 89 -10.10 7.25 1.65
CA GLU A 89 -11.28 7.35 0.78
C GLU A 89 -10.98 8.18 -0.47
N LYS A 90 -10.30 9.32 -0.29
CA LYS A 90 -9.97 10.19 -1.41
C LYS A 90 -8.90 9.58 -2.34
N MET A 91 -7.93 8.85 -1.79
CA MET A 91 -6.95 8.09 -2.56
C MET A 91 -7.65 7.03 -3.42
N LEU A 92 -8.52 6.21 -2.81
CA LEU A 92 -9.32 5.22 -3.52
C LEU A 92 -10.22 5.86 -4.59
N GLN A 93 -10.85 6.98 -4.25
CA GLN A 93 -11.67 7.75 -5.20
C GLN A 93 -10.85 8.21 -6.40
N HIS A 94 -9.62 8.68 -6.18
CA HIS A 94 -8.70 9.07 -7.26
C HIS A 94 -8.36 7.86 -8.14
N PHE A 95 -7.93 6.74 -7.56
CA PHE A 95 -7.55 5.54 -8.32
C PHE A 95 -8.71 4.91 -9.08
N ILE A 96 -9.90 4.78 -8.47
CA ILE A 96 -11.09 4.25 -9.13
C ILE A 96 -11.50 5.13 -10.32
N ARG A 97 -11.45 6.46 -10.16
CA ARG A 97 -11.71 7.41 -11.26
C ARG A 97 -10.66 7.31 -12.35
N LYS A 98 -9.38 7.22 -11.99
CA LYS A 98 -8.26 7.08 -12.94
C LYS A 98 -8.47 5.89 -13.88
N VAL A 99 -8.84 4.73 -13.32
CA VAL A 99 -9.13 3.50 -14.07
C VAL A 99 -10.39 3.61 -14.96
N HIS A 100 -11.37 4.42 -14.58
CA HIS A 100 -12.64 4.55 -15.29
C HIS A 100 -12.78 5.79 -16.19
N SER A 101 -11.75 6.62 -16.25
CA SER A 101 -11.71 7.93 -16.92
C SER A 101 -12.15 7.93 -18.40
N ARG A 102 -12.30 6.76 -19.04
CA ARG A 102 -12.79 6.59 -20.41
C ARG A 102 -14.32 6.51 -20.58
N LYS A 103 -15.13 6.55 -19.52
CA LYS A 103 -16.60 6.42 -19.63
C LYS A 103 -17.31 7.74 -19.28
N PHE A 104 -18.28 8.14 -20.11
CA PHE A 104 -19.14 9.33 -19.95
C PHE A 104 -19.98 9.36 -18.66
N PHE A 105 -20.00 8.27 -17.88
CA PHE A 105 -20.78 8.14 -16.66
C PHE A 105 -19.91 7.74 -15.47
N ASN A 106 -20.16 8.34 -14.30
CA ASN A 106 -19.57 7.86 -13.04
C ASN A 106 -19.92 6.38 -12.84
N PRO A 107 -18.91 5.50 -12.80
CA PRO A 107 -19.09 4.06 -12.60
C PRO A 107 -19.52 3.79 -11.15
N SER A 108 -20.19 2.66 -10.95
CA SER A 108 -20.55 2.16 -9.61
C SER A 108 -20.24 0.66 -9.54
N PRO A 109 -18.94 0.31 -9.51
CA PRO A 109 -18.49 -1.08 -9.61
C PRO A 109 -18.78 -1.85 -8.33
N ARG A 110 -18.78 -3.18 -8.42
CA ARG A 110 -18.55 -4.03 -7.25
C ARG A 110 -17.05 -4.13 -7.07
N VAL A 111 -16.61 -4.07 -5.82
CA VAL A 111 -15.20 -4.06 -5.48
C VAL A 111 -14.90 -5.23 -4.54
N LEU A 112 -13.85 -5.99 -4.83
CA LEU A 112 -13.23 -6.94 -3.92
C LEU A 112 -11.94 -6.33 -3.38
N ILE A 113 -11.73 -6.29 -2.07
CA ILE A 113 -10.52 -5.69 -1.46
C ILE A 113 -9.80 -6.71 -0.59
N CYS A 114 -8.48 -6.85 -0.78
CA CYS A 114 -7.62 -7.61 0.12
C CYS A 114 -7.56 -6.94 1.50
N VAL A 115 -7.68 -7.72 2.57
CA VAL A 115 -7.52 -7.22 3.94
C VAL A 115 -6.62 -8.15 4.75
N PRO A 116 -5.74 -7.60 5.60
CA PRO A 116 -4.90 -8.41 6.47
C PRO A 116 -5.73 -9.38 7.32
N CYS A 117 -5.18 -10.57 7.57
CA CYS A 117 -5.86 -11.56 8.41
C CYS A 117 -6.11 -11.03 9.82
N GLY A 118 -5.17 -10.24 10.35
CA GLY A 118 -5.24 -9.64 11.69
C GLY A 118 -6.17 -8.44 11.83
N SER A 119 -6.83 -7.97 10.76
CA SER A 119 -7.66 -6.75 10.85
C SER A 119 -8.88 -6.92 11.76
N THR A 120 -9.07 -5.94 12.64
CA THR A 120 -10.24 -5.82 13.52
C THR A 120 -11.52 -5.57 12.72
N GLN A 121 -12.70 -5.79 13.34
CA GLN A 121 -13.97 -5.47 12.70
C GLN A 121 -14.11 -3.98 12.34
N VAL A 122 -13.51 -3.09 13.14
CA VAL A 122 -13.51 -1.65 12.90
C VAL A 122 -12.70 -1.31 11.66
N GLU A 123 -11.50 -1.87 11.51
CA GLU A 123 -10.64 -1.68 10.33
C GLU A 123 -11.31 -2.24 9.06
N ARG A 124 -11.85 -3.46 9.13
CA ARG A 124 -12.58 -4.07 7.99
C ARG A 124 -13.80 -3.24 7.59
N ARG A 125 -14.53 -2.71 8.57
CA ARG A 125 -15.67 -1.82 8.32
C ARG A 125 -15.21 -0.52 7.65
N ALA A 126 -14.12 0.08 8.14
CA ALA A 126 -13.60 1.30 7.57
C ALA A 126 -13.11 1.14 6.12
N ILE A 127 -12.39 0.05 5.79
CA ILE A 127 -12.00 -0.27 4.41
C ILE A 127 -13.25 -0.34 3.51
N ARG A 128 -14.29 -1.02 4.00
CA ARG A 128 -15.57 -1.12 3.28
C ARG A 128 -16.23 0.23 3.07
N GLU A 129 -16.30 1.06 4.10
CA GLU A 129 -16.90 2.40 4.05
C GLU A 129 -16.11 3.34 3.13
N SER A 130 -14.76 3.32 3.16
CA SER A 130 -13.91 4.08 2.25
C SER A 130 -14.11 3.68 0.79
N ALA A 131 -14.26 2.39 0.48
CA ALA A 131 -14.54 1.93 -0.87
C ALA A 131 -15.93 2.39 -1.37
N ILE A 132 -16.94 2.33 -0.51
CA ILE A 132 -18.30 2.80 -0.80
C ILE A 132 -18.30 4.32 -1.02
N GLY A 133 -17.63 5.08 -0.14
CA GLY A 133 -17.46 6.55 -0.28
C GLY A 133 -16.71 6.94 -1.56
N ALA A 134 -15.76 6.10 -1.98
CA ALA A 134 -15.04 6.26 -3.23
C ALA A 134 -15.89 5.99 -4.49
N GLY A 135 -17.09 5.42 -4.35
CA GLY A 135 -18.05 5.21 -5.44
C GLY A 135 -18.43 3.75 -5.70
N ALA A 136 -17.93 2.80 -4.91
CA ALA A 136 -18.35 1.40 -5.03
C ALA A 136 -19.84 1.22 -4.71
N ARG A 137 -20.50 0.33 -5.46
CA ARG A 137 -21.89 -0.06 -5.17
C ARG A 137 -21.95 -1.09 -4.03
N GLU A 138 -21.04 -2.05 -4.09
CA GLU A 138 -20.89 -3.15 -3.14
C GLU A 138 -19.41 -3.39 -2.93
N THR A 139 -19.04 -3.80 -1.71
CA THR A 139 -17.65 -4.05 -1.35
C THR A 139 -17.55 -5.36 -0.57
N TYR A 140 -16.76 -6.27 -1.12
CA TYR A 140 -16.41 -7.56 -0.55
C TYR A 140 -14.97 -7.51 -0.07
N LEU A 141 -14.67 -8.25 0.98
CA LEU A 141 -13.32 -8.35 1.52
C LEU A 141 -12.84 -9.80 1.38
N ILE A 142 -11.58 -9.98 1.01
CA ILE A 142 -10.90 -11.28 0.98
C ILE A 142 -9.66 -11.19 1.88
N PRO A 143 -9.35 -12.22 2.69
CA PRO A 143 -8.10 -12.25 3.42
C PRO A 143 -6.90 -12.18 2.46
N GLU A 144 -5.95 -11.30 2.75
CA GLU A 144 -4.73 -11.08 1.97
C GLU A 144 -3.92 -12.37 1.73
N PRO A 145 -3.65 -13.26 2.70
CA PRO A 145 -2.88 -14.47 2.42
C PRO A 145 -3.66 -15.48 1.56
N MET A 146 -5.00 -15.44 1.57
CA MET A 146 -5.80 -16.23 0.63
C MET A 146 -5.62 -15.69 -0.79
N ALA A 147 -5.68 -14.37 -0.97
CA ALA A 147 -5.44 -13.74 -2.26
C ALA A 147 -4.00 -13.99 -2.76
N ALA A 148 -3.00 -13.89 -1.87
CA ALA A 148 -1.60 -14.19 -2.17
C ALA A 148 -1.39 -15.65 -2.57
N ALA A 149 -1.98 -16.60 -1.85
CA ALA A 149 -1.89 -18.03 -2.19
C ALA A 149 -2.51 -18.34 -3.56
N ILE A 150 -3.69 -17.80 -3.84
CA ILE A 150 -4.34 -17.93 -5.16
C ILE A 150 -3.46 -17.30 -6.25
N GLY A 151 -2.94 -16.10 -6.01
CA GLY A 151 -2.06 -15.39 -6.94
C GLY A 151 -0.74 -16.11 -7.21
N ALA A 152 -0.23 -16.87 -6.24
CA ALA A 152 0.96 -17.70 -6.36
C ALA A 152 0.69 -19.08 -7.00
N GLY A 153 -0.55 -19.39 -7.38
CA GLY A 153 -0.91 -20.68 -7.97
C GLY A 153 -0.93 -21.84 -6.98
N ILE A 154 -1.08 -21.56 -5.69
CA ILE A 154 -1.21 -22.59 -4.66
C ILE A 154 -2.62 -23.20 -4.74
N PRO A 155 -2.77 -24.55 -4.75
CA PRO A 155 -4.08 -25.20 -4.82
C PRO A 155 -4.79 -25.12 -3.46
N VAL A 156 -5.46 -24.00 -3.21
CA VAL A 156 -6.12 -23.71 -1.93
C VAL A 156 -7.34 -24.58 -1.65
N ASP A 157 -7.94 -25.18 -2.69
CA ASP A 157 -9.16 -25.99 -2.65
C ASP A 157 -8.90 -27.48 -2.37
N GLU A 158 -7.67 -27.95 -2.50
CA GLU A 158 -7.29 -29.33 -2.25
C GLU A 158 -7.29 -29.66 -0.74
N ALA A 159 -7.46 -30.96 -0.42
CA ALA A 159 -7.31 -31.51 0.92
C ALA A 159 -5.82 -31.63 1.34
N ARG A 160 -5.06 -30.55 1.14
CA ARG A 160 -3.62 -30.46 1.42
C ARG A 160 -3.32 -29.16 2.13
N GLY A 161 -2.52 -29.23 3.19
CA GLY A 161 -2.01 -28.04 3.88
C GLY A 161 -0.95 -27.32 3.04
N SER A 162 -1.22 -26.08 2.68
CA SER A 162 -0.28 -25.19 1.98
C SER A 162 0.03 -23.98 2.83
N MET A 163 1.31 -23.63 2.95
CA MET A 163 1.76 -22.47 3.72
C MET A 163 2.14 -21.34 2.75
N VAL A 164 1.66 -20.14 3.02
CA VAL A 164 2.04 -18.90 2.32
C VAL A 164 2.64 -17.92 3.34
N LEU A 165 3.70 -17.23 2.93
CA LEU A 165 4.30 -16.12 3.65
C LEU A 165 4.33 -14.92 2.70
N ASP A 166 3.56 -13.89 3.02
CA ASP A 166 3.51 -12.63 2.31
C ASP A 166 4.30 -11.57 3.10
N ILE A 167 5.30 -10.95 2.48
CA ILE A 167 6.13 -9.91 3.10
C ILE A 167 5.87 -8.60 2.36
N GLY A 168 4.97 -7.80 2.92
CA GLY A 168 4.61 -6.49 2.40
C GLY A 168 5.51 -5.36 2.92
N GLY A 169 5.03 -4.13 2.76
CA GLY A 169 5.71 -2.94 3.26
C GLY A 169 5.68 -2.84 4.80
N GLY A 170 4.48 -2.85 5.38
CA GLY A 170 4.30 -2.63 6.83
C GLY A 170 4.09 -3.91 7.64
N THR A 171 3.72 -5.01 6.98
CA THR A 171 3.34 -6.26 7.61
C THR A 171 3.92 -7.45 6.87
N SER A 172 4.11 -8.54 7.60
CA SER A 172 4.31 -9.86 7.03
C SER A 172 3.20 -10.76 7.55
N GLU A 173 2.54 -11.47 6.64
CA GLU A 173 1.43 -12.36 6.95
C GLU A 173 1.80 -13.79 6.60
N VAL A 174 1.51 -14.70 7.52
CA VAL A 174 1.70 -16.13 7.32
C VAL A 174 0.36 -16.83 7.45
N ALA A 175 0.05 -17.74 6.54
CA ALA A 175 -1.14 -18.57 6.63
C ALA A 175 -0.89 -20.00 6.19
N VAL A 176 -1.64 -20.91 6.81
CA VAL A 176 -1.79 -22.31 6.37
C VAL A 176 -3.21 -22.47 5.86
N ILE A 177 -3.35 -22.96 4.63
CA ILE A 177 -4.61 -23.03 3.88
C ILE A 177 -4.86 -24.48 3.42
N SER A 178 -6.12 -24.91 3.46
CA SER A 178 -6.61 -26.20 2.95
C SER A 178 -8.11 -26.12 2.74
N LEU A 179 -8.67 -26.80 1.71
CA LEU A 179 -10.11 -26.87 1.45
C LEU A 179 -10.82 -25.50 1.42
N ASN A 180 -10.22 -24.50 0.75
CA ASN A 180 -10.65 -23.10 0.69
C ASN A 180 -10.72 -22.39 2.06
N GLY A 181 -10.20 -23.00 3.11
CA GLY A 181 -10.20 -22.49 4.48
C GLY A 181 -8.80 -22.10 4.93
N ILE A 182 -8.71 -20.99 5.67
CA ILE A 182 -7.52 -20.64 6.43
C ILE A 182 -7.54 -21.45 7.73
N VAL A 183 -6.62 -22.41 7.86
CA VAL A 183 -6.46 -23.27 9.05
C VAL A 183 -5.76 -22.49 10.16
N TYR A 184 -4.73 -21.73 9.78
CA TYR A 184 -3.99 -20.86 10.68
C TYR A 184 -3.60 -19.59 9.93
N ALA A 185 -3.65 -18.44 10.61
CA ALA A 185 -3.04 -17.22 10.11
C ALA A 185 -2.46 -16.41 11.26
N SER A 186 -1.37 -15.73 10.98
CA SER A 186 -0.74 -14.77 11.87
C SER A 186 -0.16 -13.61 11.05
N SER A 187 -0.08 -12.45 11.69
CA SER A 187 0.36 -11.21 11.06
C SER A 187 1.28 -10.50 12.04
N VAL A 188 2.42 -10.01 11.56
CA VAL A 188 3.38 -9.22 12.34
C VAL A 188 3.63 -7.89 11.65
N ARG A 189 3.81 -6.83 12.43
CA ARG A 189 4.10 -5.46 11.94
C ARG A 189 5.59 -5.28 11.62
N VAL A 190 6.08 -6.17 10.77
CA VAL A 190 7.46 -6.20 10.27
C VAL A 190 7.37 -6.46 8.77
N GLY A 191 8.06 -5.66 7.97
CA GLY A 191 8.09 -5.77 6.51
C GLY A 191 9.17 -4.86 5.94
N GLY A 192 9.00 -4.48 4.68
CA GLY A 192 9.90 -3.58 3.96
C GLY A 192 10.25 -2.29 4.72
N ASP A 193 9.29 -1.68 5.42
CA ASP A 193 9.46 -0.42 6.15
C ASP A 193 10.44 -0.60 7.34
N ARG A 194 10.40 -1.75 8.03
CA ARG A 194 11.34 -2.07 9.12
C ARG A 194 12.74 -2.33 8.61
N PHE A 195 12.87 -2.90 7.42
CA PHE A 195 14.17 -3.09 6.77
C PHE A 195 14.80 -1.73 6.43
N ASP A 196 14.01 -0.79 5.91
CA ASP A 196 14.47 0.56 5.60
C ASP A 196 14.90 1.30 6.88
N GLU A 197 14.11 1.23 7.95
CA GLU A 197 14.48 1.78 9.26
C GLU A 197 15.81 1.20 9.78
N ALA A 198 16.02 -0.12 9.64
CA ALA A 198 17.25 -0.76 10.05
C ALA A 198 18.46 -0.24 9.26
N ILE A 199 18.31 -0.03 7.95
CA ILE A 199 19.34 0.55 7.08
C ILE A 199 19.65 2.00 7.46
N ILE A 200 18.63 2.84 7.67
CA ILE A 200 18.81 4.24 8.12
C ILE A 200 19.61 4.27 9.43
N ASN A 201 19.22 3.45 10.40
CA ASN A 201 19.87 3.39 11.70
C ASN A 201 21.30 2.84 11.63
N TYR A 202 21.56 1.89 10.72
CA TYR A 202 22.92 1.40 10.46
C TYR A 202 23.81 2.52 9.90
N VAL A 203 23.34 3.22 8.85
CA VAL A 203 24.10 4.30 8.20
C VAL A 203 24.38 5.43 9.19
N ARG A 204 23.37 5.81 9.98
CA ARG A 204 23.49 6.82 11.04
C ARG A 204 24.56 6.48 12.07
N ARG A 205 24.57 5.24 12.58
CA ARG A 205 25.49 4.83 13.65
C ARG A 205 26.93 4.63 13.17
N ASN A 206 27.11 4.09 11.98
CA ASN A 206 28.46 3.73 11.49
C ASN A 206 29.15 4.83 10.69
N PHE A 207 28.40 5.75 10.07
CA PHE A 207 28.96 6.80 9.22
C PHE A 207 28.63 8.22 9.69
N GLY A 208 27.75 8.39 10.69
CA GLY A 208 27.33 9.71 11.17
C GLY A 208 26.49 10.49 10.15
N VAL A 209 25.90 9.79 9.18
CA VAL A 209 25.12 10.38 8.08
C VAL A 209 23.64 10.03 8.25
N LEU A 210 22.77 11.02 8.11
CA LEU A 210 21.32 10.84 8.06
C LEU A 210 20.86 10.71 6.60
N ILE A 211 20.18 9.61 6.29
CA ILE A 211 19.52 9.38 5.00
C ILE A 211 18.00 9.29 5.18
N GLY A 212 17.25 9.61 4.13
CA GLY A 212 15.80 9.46 4.10
C GLY A 212 15.35 8.06 3.65
N GLU A 213 14.07 7.76 3.86
CA GLU A 213 13.44 6.49 3.46
C GLU A 213 13.68 6.11 1.99
N PRO A 214 13.57 7.02 0.98
CA PRO A 214 13.80 6.64 -0.42
C PRO A 214 15.22 6.15 -0.69
N THR A 215 16.21 6.71 0.02
CA THR A 215 17.61 6.28 -0.10
C THR A 215 17.80 4.92 0.57
N ALA A 216 17.16 4.67 1.70
CA ALA A 216 17.22 3.38 2.38
C ALA A 216 16.54 2.26 1.56
N GLU A 217 15.36 2.52 1.00
CA GLU A 217 14.66 1.60 0.09
C GLU A 217 15.55 1.27 -1.12
N ARG A 218 16.23 2.27 -1.70
CA ARG A 218 17.19 2.05 -2.79
C ARG A 218 18.35 1.14 -2.37
N ILE A 219 18.97 1.39 -1.22
CA ILE A 219 20.05 0.53 -0.68
C ILE A 219 19.56 -0.90 -0.51
N LYS A 220 18.35 -1.09 0.05
CA LYS A 220 17.71 -2.39 0.25
C LYS A 220 17.59 -3.16 -1.06
N HIS A 221 17.18 -2.51 -2.14
CA HIS A 221 17.03 -3.16 -3.45
C HIS A 221 18.37 -3.40 -4.18
N GLU A 222 19.35 -2.51 -4.05
CA GLU A 222 20.63 -2.63 -4.77
C GLU A 222 21.58 -3.66 -4.13
N ILE A 223 21.67 -3.65 -2.79
CA ILE A 223 22.68 -4.44 -2.05
C ILE A 223 22.13 -5.19 -0.83
N GLY A 224 20.84 -5.03 -0.50
CA GLY A 224 20.23 -5.73 0.64
C GLY A 224 20.20 -7.24 0.43
N THR A 225 20.55 -8.01 1.45
CA THR A 225 20.47 -9.47 1.43
C THR A 225 20.16 -10.02 2.83
N ALA A 226 19.39 -11.11 2.88
CA ALA A 226 19.10 -11.85 4.11
C ALA A 226 20.10 -12.99 4.37
N TYR A 227 20.90 -13.36 3.37
CA TYR A 227 21.90 -14.43 3.46
C TYR A 227 23.23 -13.97 2.83
N PRO A 228 24.39 -14.35 3.38
CA PRO A 228 25.68 -13.98 2.80
C PRO A 228 25.78 -14.46 1.34
N GLY A 229 26.00 -13.52 0.43
CA GLY A 229 26.30 -13.83 -0.97
C GLY A 229 27.79 -14.11 -1.18
N ASN A 230 28.13 -14.66 -2.35
CA ASN A 230 29.52 -14.87 -2.74
C ASN A 230 30.20 -13.58 -3.23
N GLU A 231 29.42 -12.55 -3.57
CA GLU A 231 29.90 -11.26 -4.06
C GLU A 231 29.60 -10.16 -3.04
N VAL A 232 30.60 -9.33 -2.76
CA VAL A 232 30.43 -8.10 -1.99
C VAL A 232 29.96 -7.00 -2.95
N ARG A 233 28.80 -6.41 -2.64
CA ARG A 233 28.27 -5.26 -3.39
C ARG A 233 28.34 -4.02 -2.53
N GLU A 234 28.66 -2.90 -3.16
CA GLU A 234 28.77 -1.60 -2.51
C GLU A 234 27.88 -0.58 -3.24
N VAL A 235 27.45 0.44 -2.51
CA VAL A 235 26.64 1.53 -3.05
C VAL A 235 27.10 2.86 -2.47
N GLU A 236 27.25 3.86 -3.32
CA GLU A 236 27.47 5.25 -2.88
C GLU A 236 26.14 5.91 -2.54
N ILE A 237 26.09 6.59 -1.40
CA ILE A 237 24.91 7.27 -0.90
C ILE A 237 25.27 8.70 -0.48
N LYS A 238 24.30 9.61 -0.60
CA LYS A 238 24.40 10.97 -0.08
C LYS A 238 23.40 11.17 1.04
N GLY A 239 23.80 11.88 2.07
CA GLY A 239 22.94 12.23 3.19
C GLY A 239 23.40 13.49 3.89
N ARG A 240 22.82 13.78 5.05
CA ARG A 240 23.21 14.93 5.87
C ARG A 240 24.18 14.48 6.96
N ASN A 241 25.37 15.06 7.01
CA ASN A 241 26.30 14.87 8.11
C ASN A 241 25.67 15.37 9.42
N LEU A 242 25.64 14.54 10.46
CA LEU A 242 25.04 14.91 11.73
C LEU A 242 25.89 15.87 12.56
N ALA A 243 27.21 15.86 12.41
CA ALA A 243 28.11 16.75 13.13
C ALA A 243 28.12 18.16 12.51
N GLU A 244 28.16 18.23 11.17
CA GLU A 244 28.33 19.49 10.43
C GLU A 244 27.02 20.06 9.87
N GLY A 245 25.96 19.25 9.81
CA GLY A 245 24.67 19.65 9.25
C GLY A 245 24.62 19.80 7.72
N VAL A 246 25.74 19.58 7.03
CA VAL A 246 25.88 19.74 5.57
C VAL A 246 25.75 18.40 4.82
N PRO A 247 25.47 18.42 3.51
CA PRO A 247 25.48 17.20 2.69
C PRO A 247 26.86 16.52 2.67
N ARG A 248 26.87 15.19 2.78
CA ARG A 248 28.04 14.33 2.63
C ARG A 248 27.68 13.13 1.75
#